data_AF-A0A5T8BI69-F1
#
_entry.id   AF-A0A5T8BI69-F1
#
_cell.length_a   1.000
_cell.length_b   1.000
_cell.length_c   1.000
_cell.angle_alpha   90.00
_cell.angle_beta   90.00
_cell.angle_gamma   90.00
#
_symmetry.space_group_name_H-M   'P 1'
#
loop_
_entity.id
_entity.type
_entity.pdbx_description
1 polymer ?
#
loop_
_entity_poly.entity_id
_entity_poly.type
_entity_poly.pdbx_seq_one_letter_code
_entity_poly.pdbx_strand_id
1 'polypeptide(L)'
;MSEHTHAAPEVLTDHTDVICSTSIERIVTGRNAALTQIEALIHQLNDISLLTFAVGGGTASEWAMRQGHRYDCWLTETPDRAMKAITRNIDREIWR
;
A
#
# COMPACT_ATOMS: atom_id res chain seq x y z
N MET A 1 -47.05 -17.43 41.39
CA MET A 1 -45.62 -17.78 41.26
C MET A 1 -45.53 -18.81 40.14
N SER A 2 -45.03 -18.54 38.94
CA SER A 2 -44.06 -17.51 38.54
C SER A 2 -44.35 -17.07 37.11
N GLU A 3 -44.36 -15.76 36.89
CA GLU A 3 -44.28 -15.18 35.55
C GLU A 3 -42.89 -15.49 34.99
N HIS A 4 -42.83 -16.22 33.88
CA HIS A 4 -41.60 -16.34 33.11
C HIS A 4 -41.51 -15.11 32.22
N THR A 5 -40.83 -14.08 32.71
CA THR A 5 -40.38 -12.96 31.89
C THR A 5 -39.48 -13.52 30.81
N HIS A 6 -40.05 -13.70 29.62
CA HIS A 6 -39.33 -14.00 28.41
C HIS A 6 -38.49 -12.75 28.10
N ALA A 7 -37.29 -12.68 28.65
CA ALA A 7 -36.30 -11.69 28.23
C ALA A 7 -36.01 -12.00 26.76
N ALA A 8 -36.68 -11.26 25.87
CA ALA A 8 -36.27 -11.18 24.48
C ALA A 8 -34.77 -10.89 24.49
N PRO A 9 -33.96 -11.57 23.66
CA PRO A 9 -32.57 -11.17 23.52
C PRO A 9 -32.61 -9.72 23.04
N GLU A 10 -32.20 -8.81 23.91
CA GLU A 10 -31.92 -7.44 23.55
C GLU A 10 -30.82 -7.53 22.50
N VAL A 11 -31.23 -7.52 21.23
CA VAL A 11 -30.32 -7.42 20.11
C VAL A 11 -29.76 -6.02 20.24
N LEU A 12 -28.65 -5.95 20.97
CA LEU A 12 -27.79 -4.80 21.06
C LEU A 12 -27.23 -4.58 19.65
N THR A 13 -28.04 -4.00 18.77
CA THR A 13 -27.56 -3.31 17.58
C THR A 13 -26.97 -1.97 18.03
N ASP A 14 -26.11 -2.01 19.04
CA ASP A 14 -25.03 -1.05 19.09
C ASP A 14 -24.29 -1.29 17.79
N HIS A 15 -24.24 -0.24 16.98
CA HIS A 15 -23.63 -0.18 15.67
C HIS A 15 -22.19 -0.67 15.79
N THR A 16 -22.02 -1.98 15.76
CA THR A 16 -20.72 -2.60 15.66
C THR A 16 -20.41 -2.38 14.20
N ASP A 17 -19.50 -1.44 13.94
CA ASP A 17 -18.87 -1.26 12.64
C ASP A 17 -18.05 -2.52 12.31
N VAL A 18 -18.74 -3.65 12.14
CA VAL A 18 -18.14 -4.91 11.73
C VAL A 18 -17.84 -4.74 10.26
N ILE A 19 -16.56 -4.62 9.94
CA ILE A 19 -16.12 -4.76 8.57
C ILE A 19 -16.40 -6.22 8.16
N CYS A 20 -17.36 -6.41 7.27
CA CYS A 20 -17.66 -7.72 6.70
C CYS A 20 -16.43 -8.29 5.98
N SER A 21 -16.26 -9.62 6.00
CA SER A 21 -15.16 -10.32 5.31
C SER A 21 -15.05 -9.94 3.82
N THR A 22 -16.19 -9.74 3.14
CA THR A 22 -16.24 -9.27 1.75
C THR A 22 -15.60 -7.90 1.55
N SER A 23 -15.77 -6.98 2.51
CA SER A 23 -15.13 -5.66 2.45
C SER A 23 -13.63 -5.76 2.65
N ILE A 24 -13.16 -6.64 3.54
CA ILE A 24 -11.72 -6.93 3.72
C ILE A 24 -11.14 -7.53 2.44
N GLU A 25 -11.81 -8.50 1.84
CA GLU A 25 -11.36 -9.15 0.60
C GLU A 25 -11.21 -8.15 -0.55
N ARG A 26 -12.16 -7.23 -0.71
CA ARG A 26 -12.09 -6.16 -1.71
C ARG A 26 -10.90 -5.23 -1.47
N ILE A 27 -10.64 -4.85 -0.20
CA ILE A 27 -9.51 -3.99 0.17
C ILE A 27 -8.18 -4.70 -0.13
N VAL A 28 -8.04 -5.96 0.28
CA VAL A 28 -6.83 -6.77 0.06
C VAL A 28 -6.57 -6.96 -1.44
N THR A 29 -7.61 -7.25 -2.22
CA THR A 29 -7.52 -7.39 -3.68
C THR A 29 -7.06 -6.09 -4.34
N GLY A 30 -7.66 -4.96 -3.96
CA GLY A 30 -7.27 -3.64 -4.47
C GLY A 30 -5.82 -3.29 -4.13
N ARG A 31 -5.39 -3.53 -2.89
CA ARG A 31 -4.01 -3.35 -2.46
C ARG A 31 -3.04 -4.19 -3.29
N ASN A 32 -3.32 -5.48 -3.46
CA ASN A 32 -2.43 -6.36 -4.24
C ASN A 32 -2.31 -5.91 -5.70
N ALA A 33 -3.43 -5.53 -6.32
CA ALA A 33 -3.43 -5.00 -7.68
C ALA A 33 -2.62 -3.70 -7.80
N ALA A 34 -2.69 -2.81 -6.81
CA ALA A 34 -1.89 -1.59 -6.78
C ALA A 34 -0.39 -1.90 -6.61
N LEU A 35 -0.03 -2.83 -5.72
CA LEU A 35 1.37 -3.23 -5.51
C LEU A 35 2.00 -3.84 -6.76
N THR A 36 1.28 -4.72 -7.47
CA THR A 36 1.76 -5.29 -8.74
C THR A 36 1.99 -4.21 -9.80
N GLN A 37 1.11 -3.22 -9.90
CA GLN A 37 1.28 -2.11 -10.84
C GLN A 37 2.50 -1.25 -10.48
N ILE A 38 2.69 -0.94 -9.20
CA ILE A 38 3.84 -0.14 -8.73
C ILE A 38 5.14 -0.89 -8.99
N GLU A 39 5.20 -2.20 -8.73
CA GLU A 39 6.38 -3.02 -8.99
C GLU A 39 6.79 -2.97 -10.46
N ALA A 40 5.82 -3.14 -11.38
CA ALA A 40 6.06 -3.05 -12.81
C ALA A 40 6.63 -1.66 -13.21
N LEU A 41 6.07 -0.58 -12.65
CA LEU A 41 6.54 0.78 -12.92
C LEU A 41 7.95 1.04 -12.38
N ILE A 42 8.29 0.49 -11.21
CA ILE A 42 9.63 0.62 -10.63
C ILE A 42 10.67 -0.13 -11.47
N HIS A 43 10.33 -1.32 -11.98
CA HIS A 43 11.20 -2.03 -12.92
C HIS A 43 11.40 -1.25 -14.22
N GLN A 44 10.33 -0.71 -14.80
CA GLN A 44 10.43 0.13 -16.00
C GLN A 44 11.30 1.37 -15.77
N LEU A 45 11.17 2.03 -14.61
CA LEU A 45 12.01 3.17 -14.25
C LEU A 45 13.49 2.77 -14.16
N ASN A 46 13.78 1.62 -13.56
CA ASN A 46 15.14 1.09 -13.47
C ASN A 46 15.71 0.78 -14.86
N ASP A 47 14.93 0.21 -15.76
CA ASP A 47 15.35 -0.08 -17.13
C ASP A 47 15.61 1.22 -17.91
N ILE A 48 14.74 2.21 -17.79
CA ILE A 48 14.93 3.55 -18.38
C ILE A 48 16.21 4.19 -17.82
N SER A 49 16.49 4.02 -16.53
CA SER A 49 17.74 4.50 -15.91
C SER A 49 18.97 3.89 -16.55
N LEU A 50 18.98 2.56 -16.75
CA LEU A 50 20.10 1.86 -17.37
C LEU A 50 20.28 2.25 -18.84
N LEU A 51 19.19 2.35 -19.60
CA LEU A 51 19.22 2.77 -21.00
C LEU A 51 19.72 4.20 -21.17
N THR A 52 19.27 5.11 -20.30
CA THR A 52 19.70 6.52 -20.31
C THR A 52 21.18 6.64 -19.97
N PHE A 53 21.64 5.88 -18.99
CA PHE A 53 23.06 5.80 -18.63
C PHE A 53 23.91 5.26 -19.80
N ALA A 54 23.45 4.23 -20.49
CA ALA A 54 24.15 3.62 -21.62
C ALA A 54 24.39 4.58 -22.80
N VAL A 55 23.55 5.62 -22.96
CA VAL A 55 23.71 6.66 -23.99
C VAL A 55 24.40 7.94 -23.48
N GLY A 56 25.03 7.87 -22.30
CA GLY A 56 25.79 8.98 -21.71
C GLY A 56 24.96 9.97 -20.89
N GLY A 57 23.69 9.65 -20.61
CA GLY A 57 22.91 10.35 -19.59
C GLY A 57 23.26 9.89 -18.17
N GLY A 58 22.62 10.49 -17.16
CA GLY A 58 22.75 10.02 -15.77
C GLY A 58 21.88 8.79 -15.48
N THR A 59 21.92 8.31 -14.24
CA THR A 59 21.03 7.32 -13.62
C THR A 59 19.85 7.98 -12.91
N ALA A 60 18.75 7.26 -12.68
CA ALA A 60 17.56 7.78 -11.99
C ALA A 60 17.89 8.50 -10.68
N SER A 61 18.87 8.00 -9.92
CA SER A 61 19.35 8.66 -8.71
C SER A 61 19.92 10.06 -8.98
N GLU A 62 20.68 10.24 -10.06
CA GLU A 62 21.31 11.52 -10.41
C GLU A 62 20.29 12.56 -10.88
N TRP A 63 19.20 12.14 -11.54
CA TRP A 63 18.15 13.07 -11.98
C TRP A 63 17.16 13.41 -10.86
N ALA A 64 16.81 12.42 -10.06
CA ALA A 64 15.82 12.59 -8.99
C ALA A 64 16.40 13.27 -7.74
N MET A 65 17.72 13.25 -7.56
CA MET A 65 18.41 14.02 -6.52
C MET A 65 18.50 15.50 -6.90
N ARG A 66 17.42 16.26 -6.71
CA ARG A 66 17.49 17.72 -6.66
C ARG A 66 18.11 18.14 -5.31
N GLN A 67 19.07 19.06 -5.32
CA GLN A 67 19.71 19.56 -4.09
C GLN A 67 18.64 20.00 -3.07
N GLY A 68 18.58 19.30 -1.92
CA GLY A 68 17.71 19.66 -0.79
C GLY A 68 16.51 18.74 -0.52
N HIS A 69 16.21 17.72 -1.32
CA HIS A 69 15.09 16.79 -1.07
C HIS A 69 15.58 15.34 -0.96
N ARG A 70 15.93 14.94 0.27
CA ARG A 70 16.40 13.57 0.60
C ARG A 70 15.29 12.66 1.12
N TYR A 71 14.06 13.15 1.27
CA TYR A 71 13.12 12.52 2.19
C TYR A 71 12.27 11.38 1.61
N ASP A 72 12.11 11.25 0.29
CA ASP A 72 11.18 10.25 -0.29
C ASP A 72 11.72 9.55 -1.55
N CYS A 73 13.03 9.33 -1.66
CA CYS A 73 13.64 8.81 -2.89
C CYS A 73 13.49 7.29 -3.09
N TRP A 74 12.38 6.66 -2.66
CA TRP A 74 12.15 5.21 -2.89
C TRP A 74 12.24 4.84 -4.37
N LEU A 75 11.88 5.76 -5.27
CA LEU A 75 11.99 5.58 -6.72
C LEU A 75 13.44 5.52 -7.25
N THR A 76 14.42 5.89 -6.44
CA THR A 76 15.85 5.81 -6.76
C THR A 76 16.57 4.65 -6.08
N GLU A 77 15.88 3.96 -5.17
CA GLU A 77 16.38 2.76 -4.51
C GLU A 77 16.22 1.55 -5.43
N THR A 78 16.88 0.44 -5.09
CA THR A 78 16.66 -0.83 -5.79
C THR A 78 15.18 -1.25 -5.73
N PRO A 79 14.64 -1.91 -6.76
CA PRO A 79 13.23 -2.34 -6.77
C PRO A 79 12.78 -3.08 -5.51
N ASP A 80 13.60 -4.02 -5.01
CA ASP A 80 13.31 -4.77 -3.78
C ASP A 80 13.11 -3.85 -2.55
N ARG A 81 14.03 -2.89 -2.35
CA ARG A 81 13.97 -1.96 -1.21
C ARG A 81 12.80 -0.98 -1.34
N ALA A 82 12.56 -0.49 -2.55
CA ALA A 82 11.45 0.41 -2.84
C ALA A 82 10.11 -0.27 -2.56
N MET A 83 9.92 -1.50 -3.07
CA MET A 83 8.70 -2.27 -2.86
C MET A 83 8.44 -2.58 -1.38
N LYS A 84 9.47 -2.93 -0.60
CA LYS A 84 9.31 -3.14 0.85
C LYS A 84 8.81 -1.90 1.59
N ALA A 85 9.36 -0.73 1.27
CA ALA A 85 8.95 0.53 1.89
C ALA A 85 7.51 0.92 1.51
N ILE A 86 7.18 0.79 0.22
CA ILE A 86 5.85 1.11 -0.32
C ILE A 86 4.78 0.19 0.26
N THR A 87 5.00 -1.12 0.26
CA THR A 87 4.06 -2.09 0.84
C THR A 87 3.77 -1.76 2.30
N ARG A 88 4.81 -1.52 3.10
CA ARG A 88 4.65 -1.15 4.51
C ARG A 88 3.84 0.14 4.70
N ASN A 89 4.06 1.15 3.85
CA ASN A 89 3.34 2.41 3.95
C ASN A 89 1.86 2.26 3.57
N ILE A 90 1.57 1.53 2.50
CA ILE A 90 0.20 1.25 2.06
C ILE A 90 -0.54 0.43 3.12
N ASP A 91 0.05 -0.65 3.62
CA ASP A 91 -0.57 -1.45 4.69
C ASP A 91 -0.82 -0.60 5.94
N ARG A 92 0.12 0.25 6.34
CA ARG A 92 -0.09 1.17 7.47
C ARG A 92 -1.24 2.14 7.22
N GLU A 93 -1.41 2.65 6.01
CA GLU A 93 -2.49 3.58 5.67
C GLU A 93 -3.86 2.90 5.66
N ILE A 94 -3.95 1.67 5.16
CA ILE A 94 -5.18 0.88 5.12
C ILE A 94 -5.68 0.53 6.53
N TRP A 95 -4.76 0.23 7.46
CA TRP A 95 -5.08 -0.29 8.80
C TRP A 95 -4.91 0.72 9.95
N ARG A 96 -4.85 2.02 9.64
CA ARG A 96 -4.91 3.09 10.64
C ARG A 96 -6.30 3.20 11.26
#